data_AF-A0A925S6T6-F1
#
_entry.id   AF-A0A925S6T6-F1
#
_cell.length_a   1.000
_cell.length_b   1.000
_cell.length_c   1.000
_cell.angle_alpha   90.00
_cell.angle_beta   90.00
_cell.angle_gamma   90.00
#
_symmetry.space_group_name_H-M   'P 1'
#
loop_
_entity.id
_entity.type
_entity.pdbx_description
1 polymer ?
#
loop_
_entity_poly.entity_id
_entity_poly.type
_entity_poly.pdbx_seq_one_letter_code
_entity_poly.pdbx_strand_id
1 'polypeptide(L)'
;MRFNFKTLTILAILGLAATACGIAPEVDPNQNIKTNSGATQQHATVQLNSKGRTIEQENIVRRTERDTKPGATKHLYAWSTYNNSLMLYSPVDGKVTSTTKRLTPSTVVGVDGQYVDSESRGIQFNFGGQIKRTTQVMGEDGSYGESTPGIFWFTPAGEYYQMFPTGGLLTVISETQLRVPPAVIQLAPSGAAGK
;
A
#
# COMPACT_ATOMS: atom_id res chain seq x y z
N MET A 1 -89.02 -26.39 -28.43
CA MET A 1 -88.00 -25.73 -27.58
C MET A 1 -86.74 -25.56 -28.45
N ARG A 2 -86.70 -24.69 -29.47
CA ARG A 2 -86.31 -23.26 -29.48
C ARG A 2 -85.32 -22.85 -28.37
N PHE A 3 -84.06 -22.60 -28.73
CA PHE A 3 -83.44 -21.26 -28.73
C PHE A 3 -82.22 -21.21 -29.68
N ASN A 4 -82.04 -20.03 -30.27
CA ASN A 4 -81.15 -19.64 -31.36
C ASN A 4 -80.70 -18.20 -31.00
N PHE A 5 -79.40 -17.87 -31.02
CA PHE A 5 -78.86 -16.50 -30.90
C PHE A 5 -77.42 -16.56 -31.47
N LYS A 6 -77.15 -16.16 -32.72
CA LYS A 6 -76.98 -14.79 -33.25
C LYS A 6 -75.94 -13.93 -32.50
N THR A 7 -74.78 -13.79 -33.16
CA THR A 7 -74.08 -12.54 -33.50
C THR A 7 -73.59 -11.63 -32.36
N LEU A 8 -72.27 -11.52 -32.19
CA LEU A 8 -71.64 -10.21 -31.96
C LEU A 8 -70.22 -10.17 -32.55
N THR A 9 -70.11 -9.44 -33.65
CA THR A 9 -68.87 -8.93 -34.23
C THR A 9 -68.35 -7.79 -33.34
N ILE A 10 -67.13 -7.87 -32.80
CA ILE A 10 -66.33 -6.68 -32.48
C ILE A 10 -64.88 -6.94 -32.94
N LEU A 11 -64.51 -6.20 -33.99
CA LEU A 11 -63.14 -5.89 -34.37
C LEU A 11 -62.48 -5.14 -33.20
N ALA A 12 -61.35 -5.62 -32.70
CA ALA A 12 -60.41 -4.79 -31.96
C ALA A 12 -58.99 -5.20 -32.31
N ILE A 13 -58.36 -4.32 -33.08
CA ILE A 13 -56.96 -4.29 -33.46
C ILE A 13 -56.12 -4.19 -32.18
N LEU A 14 -55.41 -5.27 -31.83
CA LEU A 14 -54.21 -5.26 -30.99
C LEU A 14 -53.26 -6.27 -31.66
N GLY A 15 -52.08 -5.92 -32.13
CA GLY A 15 -51.20 -4.83 -31.77
C GLY A 15 -49.82 -5.41 -32.10
N LEU A 16 -49.36 -5.14 -33.32
CA LEU A 16 -48.08 -5.57 -33.83
C LEU A 16 -46.99 -4.88 -33.00
N ALA A 17 -46.39 -5.60 -32.05
CA ALA A 17 -45.17 -5.18 -31.36
C ALA A 17 -44.21 -6.37 -31.25
N ALA A 18 -43.89 -6.96 -32.39
CA ALA A 18 -42.64 -7.71 -32.54
C ALA A 18 -41.57 -6.71 -33.00
N THR A 19 -41.05 -5.90 -32.07
CA THR A 19 -39.90 -5.05 -32.33
C THR A 19 -38.93 -5.10 -31.15
N ALA A 20 -37.79 -5.75 -31.44
CA ALA A 20 -36.49 -5.48 -30.85
C ALA A 20 -36.36 -5.69 -29.33
N CYS A 21 -36.37 -6.95 -28.90
CA CYS A 21 -35.23 -7.37 -28.07
C CYS A 21 -33.99 -7.23 -28.96
N GLY A 22 -33.40 -6.03 -28.94
CA GLY A 22 -32.09 -5.81 -29.51
C GLY A 22 -31.15 -6.79 -28.85
N ILE A 23 -30.78 -7.82 -29.60
CA ILE A 23 -29.55 -8.56 -29.38
C ILE A 23 -28.49 -7.47 -29.26
N ALA A 24 -27.99 -7.24 -28.04
CA ALA A 24 -26.81 -6.40 -27.86
C ALA A 24 -25.77 -6.99 -28.81
N PRO A 25 -25.15 -6.19 -29.69
CA PRO A 25 -24.19 -6.71 -30.64
C PRO A 25 -23.16 -7.51 -29.86
N GLU A 26 -23.04 -8.79 -30.21
CA GLU A 26 -22.00 -9.67 -29.70
C GLU A 26 -20.69 -8.94 -29.98
N VAL A 27 -20.04 -8.46 -28.92
CA VAL A 27 -18.74 -7.80 -29.04
C VAL A 27 -17.79 -8.88 -29.49
N ASP A 28 -17.48 -8.88 -30.80
CA ASP A 28 -16.46 -9.75 -31.36
C ASP A 28 -15.18 -9.53 -30.55
N PRO A 29 -14.68 -10.53 -29.80
CA PRO A 29 -13.47 -10.40 -28.99
C PRO A 29 -12.21 -10.13 -29.86
N ASN A 30 -12.33 -10.19 -31.19
CA ASN A 30 -11.30 -9.81 -32.15
C ASN A 30 -11.53 -8.43 -32.81
N GLN A 31 -12.49 -7.63 -32.34
CA GLN A 31 -12.55 -6.22 -32.75
C GLN A 31 -11.29 -5.51 -32.26
N ASN A 32 -10.35 -5.29 -33.19
CA ASN A 32 -9.21 -4.41 -33.00
C ASN A 32 -9.72 -3.00 -32.67
N ILE A 33 -9.80 -2.64 -31.39
CA ILE A 33 -10.16 -1.30 -30.95
C ILE A 33 -9.03 -0.37 -31.43
N LYS A 34 -9.28 0.35 -32.52
CA LYS A 34 -8.42 1.40 -33.04
C LYS A 34 -8.86 2.74 -32.46
N THR A 35 -7.94 3.48 -31.87
CA THR A 35 -8.20 4.87 -31.48
C THR A 35 -8.34 5.75 -32.72
N ASN A 36 -9.05 6.88 -32.63
CA ASN A 36 -9.12 7.86 -33.74
C ASN A 36 -7.75 8.47 -34.13
N SER A 37 -6.70 8.24 -33.32
CA SER A 37 -5.31 8.59 -33.63
C SER A 37 -4.56 7.52 -34.43
N GLY A 38 -5.19 6.38 -34.74
CA GLY A 38 -4.57 5.26 -35.46
C GLY A 38 -3.70 4.36 -34.58
N ALA A 39 -3.66 4.58 -33.27
CA ALA A 39 -2.92 3.71 -32.35
C ALA A 39 -3.69 2.40 -32.14
N THR A 40 -2.96 1.29 -32.23
CA THR A 40 -3.47 -0.05 -31.95
C THR A 40 -3.16 -0.46 -30.53
N GLN A 41 -4.07 -1.23 -29.93
CA GLN A 41 -3.85 -1.88 -28.64
C GLN A 41 -2.58 -2.75 -28.71
N GLN A 42 -1.66 -2.52 -27.76
CA GLN A 42 -0.45 -3.31 -27.62
C GLN A 42 -0.63 -4.31 -26.48
N HIS A 43 -0.31 -5.56 -26.73
CA HIS A 43 -0.25 -6.59 -25.69
C HIS A 43 1.21 -6.88 -25.35
N ALA A 44 1.51 -6.92 -24.06
CA ALA A 44 2.80 -7.40 -23.56
C ALA A 44 2.60 -8.76 -22.90
N THR A 45 3.38 -9.76 -23.33
CA THR A 45 3.46 -11.04 -22.62
C THR A 45 4.48 -10.92 -21.51
N VAL A 46 4.02 -11.08 -20.26
CA VAL A 46 4.91 -11.06 -19.09
C VAL A 46 5.49 -12.44 -18.88
N GLN A 47 6.83 -12.54 -18.84
CA GLN A 47 7.49 -13.79 -18.50
C GLN A 47 7.38 -14.07 -17.00
N LEU A 48 6.98 -15.29 -16.66
CA LEU A 48 6.86 -15.77 -15.30
C LEU A 48 8.01 -16.74 -14.99
N ASN A 49 8.46 -16.76 -13.74
CA ASN A 49 9.39 -17.78 -13.27
C ASN A 49 8.70 -19.14 -13.08
N SER A 50 9.45 -20.17 -12.69
CA SER A 50 8.91 -21.52 -12.44
C SER A 50 7.88 -21.60 -11.30
N LYS A 51 7.74 -20.55 -10.49
CA LYS A 51 6.73 -20.41 -9.44
C LYS A 51 5.52 -19.56 -9.88
N GLY A 52 5.43 -19.20 -11.16
CA GLY A 52 4.34 -18.40 -11.71
C GLY A 52 4.37 -16.92 -11.31
N ARG A 53 5.53 -16.39 -10.91
CA ARG A 53 5.68 -14.99 -10.46
C ARG A 53 6.42 -14.15 -11.48
N THR A 54 6.05 -12.88 -11.59
CA THR A 54 6.88 -11.86 -12.26
C THR A 54 8.15 -11.60 -11.46
N ILE A 55 9.14 -10.94 -12.06
CA ILE A 55 10.38 -10.58 -11.36
C ILE A 55 10.11 -9.61 -10.18
N GLU A 56 9.17 -8.69 -10.34
CA GLU A 56 8.77 -7.75 -9.28
C GLU A 56 8.13 -8.49 -8.10
N GLN A 57 7.20 -9.41 -8.38
CA GLN A 57 6.56 -10.23 -7.34
C GLN A 57 7.59 -11.10 -6.60
N GLU A 58 8.52 -11.71 -7.33
CA GLU A 58 9.59 -12.50 -6.72
C GLU A 58 10.52 -11.63 -5.86
N ASN A 59 10.83 -10.41 -6.28
CA ASN A 59 11.62 -9.47 -5.48
C ASN A 59 10.91 -9.05 -4.18
N ILE A 60 9.60 -8.78 -4.25
CA ILE A 60 8.78 -8.48 -3.06
C ILE A 60 8.84 -9.66 -2.10
N VAL A 61 8.58 -10.88 -2.56
CA VAL A 61 8.64 -12.08 -1.70
C VAL A 61 10.01 -12.24 -1.06
N ARG A 62 11.10 -12.15 -1.83
CA ARG A 62 12.46 -12.26 -1.30
C ARG A 62 12.80 -11.19 -0.28
N ARG A 63 12.35 -9.95 -0.51
CA ARG A 63 12.54 -8.86 0.44
C ARG A 63 11.78 -9.15 1.73
N THR A 64 10.50 -9.49 1.64
CA THR A 64 9.65 -9.77 2.80
C THR A 64 10.20 -10.92 3.63
N GLU A 65 10.65 -12.01 3.00
CA GLU A 65 11.31 -13.15 3.68
C GLU A 65 12.61 -12.73 4.39
N ARG A 66 13.41 -11.85 3.78
CA ARG A 66 14.67 -11.37 4.38
C ARG A 66 14.46 -10.36 5.50
N ASP A 67 13.44 -9.53 5.38
CA ASP A 67 13.10 -8.50 6.36
C ASP A 67 12.42 -9.12 7.59
N THR A 68 11.71 -10.23 7.42
CA THR A 68 11.00 -10.93 8.52
C THR A 68 11.79 -12.10 9.10
N LYS A 69 12.96 -12.46 8.54
CA LYS A 69 13.80 -13.55 9.06
C LYS A 69 14.24 -13.28 10.51
N PRO A 70 13.85 -14.12 11.49
CA PRO A 70 14.29 -13.97 12.88
C PRO A 70 15.82 -14.12 13.00
N GLY A 71 16.43 -13.28 13.83
CA GLY A 71 17.88 -13.26 14.07
C GLY A 71 18.73 -12.80 12.88
N ALA A 72 18.12 -12.22 11.84
CA ALA A 72 18.87 -11.64 10.74
C ALA A 72 19.53 -10.32 11.18
N THR A 73 20.86 -10.25 11.16
CA THR A 73 21.56 -8.99 11.38
C THR A 73 21.60 -8.14 10.10
N LYS A 74 21.25 -6.87 10.22
CA LYS A 74 21.38 -5.85 9.16
C LYS A 74 22.29 -4.72 9.63
N HIS A 75 22.70 -3.85 8.72
CA HIS A 75 23.55 -2.70 9.01
C HIS A 75 22.85 -1.42 8.59
N LEU A 76 22.62 -0.52 9.56
CA LEU A 76 22.04 0.79 9.32
C LEU A 76 23.16 1.83 9.23
N TYR A 77 23.14 2.62 8.17
CA TYR A 77 24.01 3.77 7.96
C TYR A 77 23.13 5.00 7.75
N ALA A 78 23.38 6.07 8.51
CA ALA A 78 22.82 7.39 8.25
C ALA A 78 23.92 8.27 7.66
N TRP A 79 23.76 8.65 6.40
CA TRP A 79 24.73 9.47 5.68
C TRP A 79 24.19 10.89 5.52
N SER A 80 25.05 11.88 5.73
CA SER A 80 24.72 13.26 5.36
C SER A 80 24.86 13.43 3.84
N THR A 81 23.79 13.85 3.18
CA THR A 81 23.80 14.17 1.75
C THR A 81 24.51 15.49 1.45
N TYR A 82 24.82 16.30 2.47
CA TYR A 82 25.45 17.61 2.29
C TYR A 82 26.97 17.53 2.17
N ASN A 83 27.60 16.64 2.93
CA ASN A 83 29.06 16.56 3.06
C ASN A 83 29.60 15.12 2.92
N ASN A 84 28.75 14.16 2.54
CA ASN A 84 29.08 12.75 2.45
C ASN A 84 29.75 12.20 3.72
N SER A 85 29.41 12.69 4.91
CA SER A 85 29.90 12.12 6.16
C SER A 85 28.93 11.07 6.72
N LEU A 86 29.46 9.96 7.22
CA LEU A 86 28.71 8.99 8.01
C LEU A 86 28.36 9.63 9.36
N MET A 87 27.07 9.83 9.62
CA MET A 87 26.57 10.44 10.85
C MET A 87 26.31 9.39 11.94
N LEU A 88 25.79 8.22 11.53
CA LEU A 88 25.47 7.13 12.44
C LEU A 88 25.66 5.79 11.75
N TYR A 89 26.23 4.84 12.49
CA TYR A 89 26.24 3.43 12.15
C TYR A 89 25.65 2.64 13.32
N SER A 90 24.80 1.65 13.01
CA SER A 90 24.29 0.73 14.01
C SER A 90 24.03 -0.66 13.42
N PRO A 91 24.46 -1.75 14.07
CA PRO A 91 23.96 -3.08 13.74
C PRO A 91 22.49 -3.18 14.17
N VAL A 92 21.68 -3.79 13.31
CA VAL A 92 20.24 -3.98 13.52
C VAL A 92 19.97 -5.45 13.71
N ASP A 93 19.30 -5.80 14.80
CA ASP A 93 18.66 -7.11 14.96
C ASP A 93 17.31 -7.11 14.22
N GLY A 94 17.18 -8.00 13.26
CA GLY A 94 16.00 -8.11 12.41
C GLY A 94 15.89 -6.97 11.39
N LYS A 95 15.05 -5.98 11.67
CA LYS A 95 14.70 -4.90 10.72
C LYS A 95 14.49 -3.56 11.43
N VAL A 96 14.66 -2.47 10.68
CA VAL A 96 14.18 -1.15 11.09
C VAL A 96 12.67 -1.05 10.88
N THR A 97 11.98 -0.38 11.79
CA THR A 97 10.52 -0.23 11.76
C THR A 97 10.15 1.24 11.85
N SER A 98 9.19 1.70 11.04
CA SER A 98 8.73 3.09 11.15
C SER A 98 8.06 3.33 12.50
N THR A 99 8.30 4.49 13.11
CA THR A 99 7.78 4.87 14.43
C THR A 99 6.25 4.96 14.49
N THR A 100 5.59 5.04 13.33
CA THR A 100 4.13 5.02 13.18
C THR A 100 3.52 3.64 13.02
N LYS A 101 4.32 2.57 12.91
CA LYS A 101 3.78 1.21 12.85
C LYS A 101 3.14 0.81 14.19
N ARG A 102 2.03 0.06 14.13
CA ARG A 102 1.23 -0.37 15.28
C ARG A 102 0.76 -1.81 15.09
N LEU A 103 0.49 -2.49 16.20
CA LEU A 103 -0.16 -3.82 16.19
C LEU A 103 -1.68 -3.74 16.09
N THR A 104 -2.24 -2.53 16.19
CA THR A 104 -3.67 -2.26 16.07
C THR A 104 -3.89 -1.09 15.11
N PRO A 105 -5.02 -1.06 14.39
CA PRO A 105 -5.35 0.08 13.54
C PRO A 105 -5.39 1.37 14.34
N SER A 106 -4.94 2.49 13.74
CA SER A 106 -5.05 3.81 14.37
C SER A 106 -6.35 4.54 14.03
N THR A 107 -7.13 4.03 13.09
CA THR A 107 -8.46 4.57 12.74
C THR A 107 -9.57 3.56 13.03
N VAL A 108 -10.67 4.06 13.58
CA VAL A 108 -11.90 3.30 13.83
C VAL A 108 -13.05 4.06 13.16
N VAL A 109 -13.79 3.38 12.30
CA VAL A 109 -14.92 3.94 11.55
C VAL A 109 -16.28 3.50 12.10
N GLY A 110 -16.31 2.57 13.04
CA GLY A 110 -17.52 2.15 13.74
C GLY A 110 -17.26 1.11 14.82
N VAL A 111 -18.17 1.02 15.77
CA VAL A 111 -18.21 0.01 16.84
C VAL A 111 -19.42 -0.91 16.61
N ASP A 112 -19.37 -2.12 17.14
CA ASP A 112 -20.47 -3.08 17.01
C ASP A 112 -21.83 -2.49 17.43
N GLY A 113 -22.85 -2.75 16.63
CA GLY A 113 -24.20 -2.18 16.79
C GLY A 113 -24.41 -0.76 16.25
N GLN A 114 -23.37 -0.05 15.77
CA GLN A 114 -23.53 1.25 15.11
C GLN A 114 -23.79 1.09 13.60
N TYR A 115 -24.70 1.91 13.06
CA TYR A 115 -24.91 2.01 11.63
C TYR A 115 -23.67 2.63 10.98
N VAL A 116 -23.00 1.86 10.15
CA VAL A 116 -21.99 2.32 9.20
C VAL A 116 -22.58 2.16 7.81
N ASP A 117 -22.52 3.21 7.01
CA ASP A 117 -23.01 3.17 5.63
C ASP A 117 -22.30 2.05 4.83
N SER A 118 -22.89 1.65 3.70
CA SER A 118 -22.37 0.56 2.88
C SER A 118 -20.98 0.82 2.27
N GLU A 119 -20.61 2.09 2.10
CA GLU A 119 -19.31 2.53 1.56
C GLU A 119 -18.22 2.54 2.64
N SER A 120 -18.63 2.67 3.91
CA SER A 120 -17.81 2.71 5.13
C SER A 120 -17.71 1.36 5.83
N ARG A 121 -18.09 0.25 5.17
CA ARG A 121 -17.94 -1.11 5.69
C ARG A 121 -16.46 -1.49 5.80
N GLY A 122 -15.79 -0.96 6.82
CA GLY A 122 -14.43 -1.31 7.16
C GLY A 122 -14.29 -2.78 7.58
N ILE A 123 -13.04 -3.21 7.66
CA ILE A 123 -12.60 -4.53 8.14
C ILE A 123 -12.84 -4.62 9.65
N GLN A 124 -13.44 -5.73 10.10
CA GLN A 124 -13.65 -5.97 11.53
C GLN A 124 -12.35 -6.39 12.24
N PHE A 125 -12.14 -5.92 13.45
CA PHE A 125 -11.06 -6.35 14.34
C PHE A 125 -11.50 -6.33 15.81
N ASN A 126 -10.87 -7.15 16.64
CA ASN A 126 -11.12 -7.18 18.09
C ASN A 126 -10.15 -6.25 18.81
N PHE A 127 -10.68 -5.36 19.64
CA PHE A 127 -9.88 -4.52 20.53
C PHE A 127 -10.49 -4.52 21.93
N GLY A 128 -9.76 -5.08 22.89
CA GLY A 128 -10.21 -5.14 24.28
C GLY A 128 -11.54 -5.88 24.47
N GLY A 129 -11.82 -6.91 23.64
CA GLY A 129 -13.06 -7.69 23.71
C GLY A 129 -14.24 -7.10 22.93
N GLN A 130 -14.08 -5.94 22.30
CA GLN A 130 -15.11 -5.31 21.47
C GLN A 130 -14.78 -5.46 19.99
N ILE A 131 -15.80 -5.75 19.16
CA ILE A 131 -15.67 -5.73 17.71
C ILE A 131 -15.72 -4.28 17.22
N LYS A 132 -14.68 -3.85 16.53
CA LYS A 132 -14.56 -2.53 15.90
C LYS A 132 -14.33 -2.67 14.41
N ARG A 133 -14.52 -1.58 13.65
CA ARG A 133 -14.28 -1.52 12.20
C ARG A 133 -13.21 -0.50 11.86
N THR A 134 -12.34 -0.82 10.91
CA THR A 134 -11.31 0.08 10.37
C THR A 134 -11.26 0.04 8.85
N THR A 135 -10.86 1.13 8.21
CA THR A 135 -10.51 1.16 6.79
C THR A 135 -9.03 0.88 6.53
N GLN A 136 -8.22 0.75 7.59
CA GLN A 136 -6.81 0.41 7.43
C GLN A 136 -6.63 -1.05 7.04
N VAL A 137 -5.85 -1.24 5.97
CA VAL A 137 -5.40 -2.56 5.53
C VAL A 137 -4.12 -2.91 6.30
N MET A 138 -4.08 -4.12 6.85
CA MET A 138 -2.87 -4.64 7.50
C MET A 138 -1.79 -4.86 6.44
N GLY A 139 -0.56 -4.45 6.74
CA GLY A 139 0.59 -4.69 5.87
C GLY A 139 0.97 -6.18 5.79
N GLU A 140 1.79 -6.51 4.80
CA GLU A 140 2.33 -7.87 4.62
C GLU A 140 3.14 -8.39 5.81
N ASP A 141 3.65 -7.49 6.65
CA ASP A 141 4.40 -7.81 7.87
C ASP A 141 3.52 -7.93 9.12
N GLY A 142 2.19 -7.88 8.96
CA GLY A 142 1.24 -8.00 10.06
C GLY A 142 1.04 -6.72 10.87
N SER A 143 1.60 -5.58 10.43
CA SER A 143 1.49 -4.31 11.14
C SER A 143 0.52 -3.33 10.45
N TYR A 144 -0.03 -2.40 11.23
CA TYR A 144 -0.82 -1.27 10.75
C TYR A 144 0.00 0.01 10.74
N GLY A 145 -0.51 1.00 10.01
CA GLY A 145 0.07 2.34 9.93
C GLY A 145 1.01 2.51 8.73
N GLU A 146 1.27 3.76 8.41
CA GLU A 146 2.07 4.14 7.26
C GLU A 146 3.57 4.15 7.57
N SER A 147 4.37 4.09 6.51
CA SER A 147 5.81 4.35 6.58
C SER A 147 6.04 5.85 6.51
N THR A 148 6.19 6.50 7.67
CA THR A 148 6.36 7.97 7.79
C THR A 148 7.76 8.29 8.38
N PRO A 149 8.21 9.57 8.39
CA PRO A 149 9.60 9.88 8.70
C PRO A 149 9.89 9.66 10.19
N GLY A 150 10.56 8.55 10.46
CA GLY A 150 10.99 8.14 11.78
C GLY A 150 11.15 6.63 11.79
N ILE A 151 12.28 6.14 12.27
CA ILE A 151 12.55 4.70 12.38
C ILE A 151 12.99 4.35 13.79
N PHE A 152 12.67 3.16 14.24
CA PHE A 152 13.26 2.55 15.43
C PHE A 152 13.77 1.15 15.11
N TRP A 153 14.72 0.68 15.90
CA TRP A 153 15.32 -0.63 15.77
C TRP A 153 15.94 -1.08 17.10
N PHE A 154 16.30 -2.36 17.15
CA PHE A 154 17.07 -2.94 18.23
C PHE A 154 18.44 -3.37 17.71
N THR A 155 19.47 -3.32 18.56
CA THR A 155 20.77 -3.93 18.24
C THR A 155 20.77 -5.41 18.62
N PRO A 156 21.73 -6.23 18.12
CA PRO A 156 21.89 -7.60 18.58
C PRO A 156 22.16 -7.75 20.09
N ALA A 157 22.57 -6.68 20.77
CA ALA A 157 22.74 -6.63 22.22
C ALA A 157 21.44 -6.29 22.97
N GLY A 158 20.33 -6.07 22.26
CA GLY A 158 19.03 -5.73 22.83
C GLY A 158 18.82 -4.24 23.10
N GLU A 159 19.71 -3.36 22.64
CA GLU A 159 19.60 -1.92 22.89
C GLU A 159 18.57 -1.27 21.95
N TYR A 160 17.73 -0.39 22.49
CA TYR A 160 16.77 0.37 21.70
C TYR A 160 17.36 1.64 21.09
N TYR A 161 17.02 1.89 19.83
CA TYR A 161 17.32 3.12 19.13
C TYR A 161 16.13 3.63 18.32
N GLN A 162 15.98 4.95 18.27
CA GLN A 162 14.99 5.62 17.45
C GLN A 162 15.58 6.88 16.82
N MET A 163 15.27 7.13 15.56
CA MET A 163 15.83 8.20 14.75
C MET A 163 14.76 8.95 13.99
N PHE A 164 14.87 10.28 13.98
CA PHE A 164 14.05 11.18 13.17
C PHE A 164 14.95 12.04 12.27
N PRO A 165 14.89 11.83 10.95
CA PRO A 165 15.56 12.73 10.01
C PRO A 165 14.71 14.00 9.84
N THR A 166 15.19 15.15 10.34
CA THR A 166 14.47 16.42 10.26
C THR A 166 15.35 17.49 9.60
N GLY A 167 15.22 17.70 8.28
CA GLY A 167 15.60 18.94 7.58
C GLY A 167 16.96 19.59 7.90
N GLY A 168 17.97 18.82 8.32
CA GLY A 168 19.29 19.32 8.74
C GLY A 168 19.73 18.91 10.15
N LEU A 169 18.80 18.42 10.98
CA LEU A 169 19.07 17.81 12.28
C LEU A 169 18.76 16.31 12.23
N LEU A 170 19.68 15.51 12.78
CA LEU A 170 19.46 14.10 13.05
C LEU A 170 19.19 13.93 14.55
N THR A 171 17.93 13.71 14.92
CA THR A 171 17.56 13.43 16.31
C THR A 171 17.59 11.93 16.55
N VAL A 172 18.37 11.49 17.53
CA VAL A 172 18.46 10.08 17.94
C VAL A 172 18.11 9.96 19.42
N ILE A 173 17.24 9.00 19.73
CA ILE A 173 16.89 8.57 21.09
C ILE A 173 17.52 7.20 21.27
N SER A 174 18.26 7.02 22.37
CA SER A 174 18.90 5.75 22.72
C SER A 174 18.90 5.56 24.23
N GLU A 175 18.87 4.31 24.67
CA GLU A 175 19.05 3.91 26.07
C GLU A 175 20.53 3.83 26.46
N THR A 176 21.45 3.84 25.50
CA THR A 176 22.90 3.82 25.72
C THR A 176 23.59 5.03 25.10
N GLN A 177 24.81 5.31 25.56
CA GLN A 177 25.56 6.47 25.07
C GLN A 177 25.99 6.25 23.61
N LEU A 178 25.57 7.16 22.73
CA LEU A 178 26.00 7.18 21.34
C LEU A 178 27.49 7.51 21.23
N ARG A 179 28.24 6.65 20.54
CA ARG A 179 29.57 6.99 20.03
C ARG A 179 29.40 7.79 18.74
N VAL A 180 29.36 9.10 18.87
CA VAL A 180 29.36 10.01 17.71
C VAL A 180 30.81 10.13 17.21
N PRO A 181 31.10 9.81 15.95
CA PRO A 181 32.43 10.07 15.38
C PRO A 181 32.76 11.56 15.55
N PRO A 182 34.02 11.93 15.87
CA PRO A 182 34.39 13.33 15.96
C PRO A 182 34.02 14.02 14.63
N ALA A 183 33.26 15.11 14.72
CA ALA A 183 32.92 15.90 13.56
C ALA A 183 34.22 16.42 12.92
N VAL A 184 34.47 16.09 11.65
CA VAL A 184 35.51 16.78 10.89
C VAL A 184 34.98 18.18 10.58
N ILE A 185 35.30 19.14 11.45
CA ILE A 185 35.06 20.55 11.17
C ILE A 185 36.12 20.97 10.16
N GLN A 186 35.77 21.01 8.88
CA GLN A 186 36.56 21.77 7.91
C GLN A 186 36.35 23.25 8.21
N LEU A 187 37.27 23.82 8.98
CA LEU A 187 37.44 25.27 9.03
C LEU A 187 37.97 25.68 7.66
N ALA A 188 37.10 26.14 6.76
CA ALA A 188 37.55 26.95 5.66
C ALA A 188 38.22 28.19 6.29
N PRO A 189 39.49 28.49 5.99
CA PRO A 189 40.10 29.70 6.51
C PRO A 189 39.27 30.89 5.98
N SER A 190 38.63 31.61 6.89
CA SER A 190 38.06 32.92 6.60
C SER A 190 39.21 33.85 6.25
N GLY A 191 39.41 34.09 4.95
CA GLY A 191 40.15 35.20 4.35
C GLY A 191 41.47 35.64 5.00
N ALA A 192 42.57 35.44 4.27
CA ALA A 192 43.67 36.41 4.19
C ALA A 192 44.15 36.39 2.72
N ALA A 193 43.73 37.36 1.89
CA ALA A 193 44.38 38.65 1.69
C ALA A 193 45.81 38.53 1.15
N GLY A 194 46.01 38.96 -0.11
CA GLY A 194 47.30 39.39 -0.64
C GLY A 194 47.87 38.59 -1.82
N LYS A 195 47.47 38.95 -3.04
CA LYS A 195 48.28 39.75 -3.98
C LYS A 195 47.40 40.21 -5.15
#